data_AF-A0A2E6QE92-F1
#
_entry.id   AF-A0A2E6QE92-F1
#
_cell.length_a   1.000
_cell.length_b   1.000
_cell.length_c   1.000
_cell.angle_alpha   90.00
_cell.angle_beta   90.00
_cell.angle_gamma   90.00
#
_symmetry.space_group_name_H-M   'P 1'
#
loop_
_entity.id
_entity.type
_entity.pdbx_description
1 polymer ?
#
loop_
_entity_poly.entity_id
_entity_poly.type
_entity_poly.pdbx_seq_one_letter_code
_entity_poly.pdbx_strand_id
1 'polypeptide(L)'
;MVTRIGSFAQSQAVLQATLQTQNRLFETQTQVATGKKTQSFSGLEGDSQRLLNAKGDLAKTEQFLENITIAEQRLDLMLFAVDRTDEVAREMRSLFQSVQNGDAVNVLDIPGIAGQFRDQVVDLLNSKDNERFLFAGGKTDTRPVNLGNGVYTAPAPPPFDAGPDTGYYEGDATINTVRIDDNFTVPYGVIASADAFERVIRSLDNIAQMTFTSPPTAAELAVVDSAIAELNQAIENNGVNPTIQDIASEIALDQNLIGSQRARHDSVKVFLENKIADIENVNTAEAVAQLNFEQVQLEASYQAISRIQTLSLNAFL
;
A
#
# COMPACT_ATOMS: atom_id res chain seq x y z
N MET A 1 59.95 51.53 26.25
CA MET A 1 59.04 50.69 27.07
C MET A 1 57.74 50.26 26.37
N VAL A 2 57.50 50.61 25.09
CA VAL A 2 56.21 50.34 24.40
C VAL A 2 56.14 48.96 23.71
N THR A 3 57.26 48.25 23.59
CA THR A 3 57.37 47.04 22.74
C THR A 3 56.87 45.73 23.38
N ARG A 4 56.77 45.63 24.71
CA ARG A 4 56.34 44.39 25.39
C ARG A 4 54.82 44.16 25.40
N ILE A 5 54.03 45.24 25.42
CA ILE A 5 52.56 45.15 25.47
C ILE A 5 51.99 44.85 24.08
N GLY A 6 52.58 45.40 23.02
CA GLY A 6 52.19 45.12 21.63
C GLY A 6 52.42 43.67 21.21
N SER A 7 53.57 43.06 21.57
CA SER A 7 53.89 41.67 21.20
C SER A 7 53.00 40.63 21.90
N PHE A 8 52.66 40.84 23.18
CA PHE A 8 51.76 39.94 23.90
C PHE A 8 50.32 40.01 23.38
N ALA A 9 49.79 41.22 23.18
CA ALA A 9 48.47 41.41 22.59
C ALA A 9 48.38 40.84 21.17
N GLN A 10 49.44 40.97 20.38
CA GLN A 10 49.51 40.45 19.01
C GLN A 10 49.63 38.91 18.98
N SER A 11 50.40 38.31 19.89
CA SER A 11 50.46 36.85 20.05
C SER A 11 49.12 36.27 20.50
N GLN A 12 48.44 36.94 21.45
CA GLN A 12 47.12 36.53 21.93
C GLN A 12 46.06 36.64 20.83
N ALA A 13 46.11 37.69 20.00
CA ALA A 13 45.21 37.85 18.85
C ALA A 13 45.42 36.76 17.79
N VAL A 14 46.68 36.38 17.49
CA VAL A 14 46.97 35.30 16.53
C VAL A 14 46.55 33.93 17.07
N LEU A 15 46.74 33.67 18.37
CA LEU A 15 46.26 32.45 19.01
C LEU A 15 44.73 32.35 18.97
N GLN A 16 44.02 33.44 19.30
CA GLN A 16 42.56 33.50 19.19
C GLN A 16 42.09 33.29 17.74
N ALA A 17 42.74 33.93 16.77
CA ALA A 17 42.43 33.74 15.35
C ALA A 17 42.67 32.29 14.91
N THR A 18 43.75 31.65 15.38
CA THR A 18 44.06 30.24 15.08
C THR A 18 43.02 29.30 15.66
N LEU A 19 42.61 29.49 16.92
CA LEU A 19 41.56 28.69 17.56
C LEU A 19 40.21 28.86 16.82
N GLN A 20 39.88 30.07 16.38
CA GLN A 20 38.69 30.29 15.57
C GLN A 20 38.76 29.59 14.21
N THR A 21 39.92 29.63 13.53
CA THR A 21 40.12 28.92 12.26
C THR A 21 40.07 27.40 12.44
N GLN A 22 40.63 26.86 13.53
CA GLN A 22 40.50 25.42 13.85
C GLN A 22 39.05 25.02 14.08
N ASN A 23 38.28 25.82 14.82
CA ASN A 23 36.86 25.55 15.05
C ASN A 23 36.06 25.57 13.74
N ARG A 24 36.24 26.60 12.90
CA ARG A 24 35.60 26.67 11.58
C ARG A 24 35.97 25.48 10.70
N LEU A 25 37.26 25.13 10.66
CA LEU A 25 37.75 23.98 9.91
C LEU A 25 37.08 22.68 10.36
N PHE A 26 36.94 22.46 11.67
CA PHE A 26 36.26 21.28 12.21
C PHE A 26 34.76 21.27 11.84
N GLU A 27 34.10 22.42 11.90
CA GLU A 27 32.70 22.58 11.48
C GLU A 27 32.53 22.27 9.99
N THR A 28 33.33 22.88 9.12
CA THR A 28 33.29 22.65 7.67
C THR A 28 33.65 21.21 7.32
N GLN A 29 34.62 20.59 8.00
CA GLN A 29 34.89 19.14 7.85
C GLN A 29 33.66 18.30 8.18
N THR A 30 32.95 18.63 9.25
CA THR A 30 31.72 17.95 9.66
C THR A 30 30.60 18.15 8.62
N GLN A 31 30.47 19.37 8.09
CA GLN A 31 29.49 19.68 7.03
C GLN A 31 29.80 18.92 5.73
N VAL A 32 31.07 18.83 5.32
CA VAL A 32 31.50 18.05 4.15
C VAL A 32 31.26 16.55 4.37
N ALA A 33 31.54 16.03 5.57
CA ALA A 33 31.37 14.62 5.87
C ALA A 33 29.89 14.19 5.94
N THR A 34 29.01 15.05 6.47
CA THR A 34 27.60 14.73 6.68
C THR A 34 26.66 15.25 5.59
N GLY A 35 27.12 16.21 4.77
CA GLY A 35 26.29 16.93 3.82
C GLY A 35 25.28 17.89 4.45
N LYS A 36 25.34 18.11 5.77
CA LYS A 36 24.38 18.91 6.55
C LYS A 36 25.01 20.22 7.02
N LYS A 37 24.25 21.32 7.05
CA LYS A 37 24.69 22.65 7.53
C LYS A 37 25.06 22.63 9.01
N THR A 38 24.34 21.86 9.83
CA THR A 38 24.61 21.71 11.26
C THR A 38 24.17 20.34 11.76
N GLN A 39 24.83 19.85 12.81
CA GLN A 39 24.48 18.61 13.51
C GLN A 39 23.43 18.82 14.60
N SER A 40 23.13 20.07 14.94
CA SER A 40 22.22 20.42 16.04
C SER A 40 21.12 21.37 15.57
N PHE A 41 19.91 21.16 16.09
CA PHE A 41 18.78 22.05 15.83
C PHE A 41 19.05 23.49 16.30
N SER A 42 19.86 23.68 17.34
CA SER A 42 20.27 25.00 17.82
C SER A 42 21.13 25.78 16.82
N GLY A 43 21.77 25.11 15.86
CA GLY A 43 22.57 25.75 14.82
C GLY A 43 21.80 26.18 13.56
N LEU A 44 20.46 26.08 13.54
CA LEU A 44 19.61 26.39 12.36
C LEU A 44 18.94 27.78 12.42
N GLU A 45 19.50 28.74 13.17
CA GLU A 45 19.09 30.16 13.20
C GLU A 45 17.57 30.46 13.05
N GLY A 46 16.72 29.79 13.83
CA GLY A 46 15.27 30.04 13.87
C GLY A 46 14.42 29.19 12.91
N ASP A 47 15.02 28.43 11.99
CA ASP A 47 14.30 27.49 11.12
C ASP A 47 14.06 26.12 11.76
N SER A 48 14.58 25.88 12.98
CA SER A 48 14.44 24.62 13.71
C SER A 48 12.98 24.18 13.88
N GLN A 49 12.08 25.12 14.21
CA GLN A 49 10.65 24.81 14.35
C GLN A 49 10.01 24.41 13.03
N ARG A 50 10.38 25.09 11.94
CA ARG A 50 9.86 24.79 10.59
C ARG A 50 10.35 23.43 10.11
N LEU A 51 11.61 23.11 10.38
CA LEU A 51 12.18 21.79 10.08
C LEU A 51 11.49 20.68 10.86
N LEU A 52 11.27 20.87 12.16
CA LEU A 52 10.57 19.88 12.99
C LEU A 52 9.14 19.66 12.51
N ASN A 53 8.41 20.72 12.19
CA ASN A 53 7.07 20.61 11.61
C ASN A 53 7.10 19.86 10.27
N ALA A 54 8.02 20.22 9.36
CA ALA A 54 8.13 19.57 8.06
C ALA A 54 8.47 18.08 8.16
N LYS A 55 9.34 17.69 9.11
CA LYS A 55 9.63 16.27 9.39
C LYS A 55 8.44 15.54 9.98
N GLY A 56 7.68 16.19 10.87
CA GLY A 56 6.45 15.63 11.43
C GLY A 56 5.39 15.39 10.36
N ASP A 57 5.18 16.37 9.48
CA ASP A 57 4.27 16.27 8.35
C ASP A 57 4.73 15.19 7.35
N LEU A 58 6.04 15.09 7.09
CA LEU A 58 6.61 14.06 6.21
C LEU A 58 6.34 12.66 6.75
N ALA A 59 6.67 12.40 8.03
CA ALA A 59 6.44 11.10 8.65
C ALA A 59 4.96 10.69 8.62
N LYS A 60 4.07 11.67 8.78
CA LYS A 60 2.62 11.45 8.67
C LYS A 60 2.18 11.13 7.24
N THR A 61 2.69 11.86 6.24
CA THR A 61 2.44 11.57 4.83
C THR A 61 2.94 10.18 4.45
N GLU A 62 4.12 9.78 4.94
CA GLU A 62 4.65 8.42 4.72
C GLU A 62 3.76 7.34 5.33
N GLN A 63 3.22 7.57 6.54
CA GLN A 63 2.25 6.64 7.13
C GLN A 63 0.97 6.51 6.29
N PHE A 64 0.47 7.61 5.72
CA PHE A 64 -0.68 7.55 4.81
C PHE A 64 -0.35 6.79 3.52
N LEU A 65 0.83 7.00 2.94
CA LEU A 65 1.30 6.26 1.76
C LEU A 65 1.41 4.75 2.04
N GLU A 66 1.90 4.36 3.22
CA GLU A 66 1.96 2.95 3.64
C GLU A 66 0.56 2.34 3.74
N ASN A 67 -0.37 3.03 4.43
CA ASN A 67 -1.77 2.59 4.54
C ASN A 67 -2.43 2.44 3.16
N ILE A 68 -2.20 3.41 2.28
CA ILE A 68 -2.70 3.39 0.89
C ILE A 68 -2.15 2.19 0.14
N THR A 69 -0.84 1.94 0.20
CA THR A 69 -0.20 0.83 -0.50
C THR A 69 -0.80 -0.52 -0.09
N ILE A 70 -1.04 -0.69 1.22
CA ILE A 70 -1.70 -1.90 1.75
C ILE A 70 -3.13 -2.03 1.21
N ALA A 71 -3.89 -0.95 1.18
CA ALA A 71 -5.25 -0.97 0.66
C ALA A 71 -5.30 -1.25 -0.86
N GLU A 72 -4.40 -0.65 -1.64
CA GLU A 72 -4.26 -0.92 -3.08
C GLU A 72 -3.97 -2.39 -3.35
N GLN A 73 -2.99 -2.99 -2.65
CA GLN A 73 -2.66 -4.40 -2.80
C GLN A 73 -3.87 -5.31 -2.49
N ARG A 74 -4.62 -5.00 -1.44
CA ARG A 74 -5.82 -5.78 -1.09
C ARG A 74 -6.92 -5.64 -2.13
N LEU A 75 -7.12 -4.43 -2.66
CA LEU A 75 -8.09 -4.19 -3.73
C LEU A 75 -7.69 -4.88 -5.03
N ASP A 76 -6.40 -4.92 -5.38
CA ASP A 76 -5.90 -5.65 -6.55
C ASP A 76 -6.19 -7.15 -6.44
N LEU A 77 -5.92 -7.73 -5.28
CA LEU A 77 -6.19 -9.15 -5.02
C LEU A 77 -7.70 -9.46 -5.02
N MET A 78 -8.51 -8.56 -4.45
CA MET A 78 -9.97 -8.67 -4.50
C MET A 78 -10.47 -8.59 -5.95
N LEU A 79 -10.05 -7.59 -6.71
CA LEU A 79 -10.45 -7.41 -8.11
C LEU A 79 -10.11 -8.65 -8.94
N PHE A 80 -8.90 -9.18 -8.78
CA PHE A 80 -8.48 -10.41 -9.44
C PHE A 80 -9.41 -11.60 -9.11
N ALA A 81 -9.75 -11.78 -7.83
CA ALA A 81 -10.66 -12.85 -7.42
C ALA A 81 -12.09 -12.66 -7.95
N VAL A 82 -12.57 -11.41 -8.01
CA VAL A 82 -13.89 -11.07 -8.58
C VAL A 82 -13.91 -11.31 -10.09
N ASP A 83 -12.91 -10.84 -10.83
CA ASP A 83 -12.78 -11.05 -12.29
C ASP A 83 -12.72 -12.54 -12.61
N ARG A 84 -11.92 -13.31 -11.87
CA ARG A 84 -11.84 -14.76 -12.07
C ARG A 84 -13.16 -15.47 -11.75
N THR A 85 -13.95 -14.94 -10.81
CA THR A 85 -15.28 -15.47 -10.49
C THR A 85 -16.29 -15.17 -11.60
N ASP A 86 -16.23 -13.96 -12.21
CA ASP A 86 -17.04 -13.61 -13.39
C ASP A 86 -16.73 -14.53 -14.58
N GLU A 87 -15.44 -14.80 -14.84
CA GLU A 87 -15.02 -15.74 -15.89
C GLU A 87 -15.61 -17.14 -15.68
N VAL A 88 -15.50 -17.68 -14.46
CA VAL A 88 -16.06 -19.00 -14.12
C VAL A 88 -17.58 -19.01 -14.29
N ALA A 89 -18.27 -17.97 -13.84
CA ALA A 89 -19.72 -17.86 -13.97
C ALA A 89 -20.16 -17.83 -15.45
N ARG A 90 -19.45 -17.10 -16.31
CA ARG A 90 -19.72 -17.04 -17.76
C ARG A 90 -19.45 -18.37 -18.46
N GLU A 91 -18.33 -19.02 -18.13
CA GLU A 91 -17.96 -20.33 -18.68
C GLU A 91 -19.01 -21.39 -18.33
N MET A 92 -19.41 -21.44 -17.06
CA MET A 92 -20.42 -22.38 -16.59
C MET A 92 -21.80 -22.12 -17.17
N ARG A 93 -22.19 -20.85 -17.33
CA ARG A 93 -23.42 -20.51 -18.05
C ARG A 93 -23.38 -21.05 -19.48
N SER A 94 -22.29 -20.81 -20.21
CA SER A 94 -22.15 -21.29 -21.58
C SER A 94 -22.22 -22.82 -21.65
N LEU A 95 -21.62 -23.51 -20.68
CA LEU A 95 -21.68 -24.96 -20.58
C LEU A 95 -23.12 -25.44 -20.33
N PHE A 96 -23.83 -24.82 -19.39
CA PHE A 96 -25.24 -25.15 -19.10
C PHE A 96 -26.16 -24.89 -20.31
N GLN A 97 -25.93 -23.81 -21.06
CA GLN A 97 -26.66 -23.54 -22.31
C GLN A 97 -26.43 -24.65 -23.36
N SER A 98 -25.23 -25.21 -23.45
CA SER A 98 -24.96 -26.35 -24.35
C SER A 98 -25.73 -27.61 -23.95
N VAL A 99 -25.94 -27.84 -22.65
CA VAL A 99 -26.78 -28.94 -22.15
C VAL A 99 -28.24 -28.71 -22.51
N GLN A 100 -28.73 -27.48 -22.32
CA GLN A 100 -30.08 -27.05 -22.65
C GLN A 100 -30.42 -27.25 -24.14
N ASN A 101 -29.49 -26.89 -25.03
CA ASN A 101 -29.67 -27.02 -26.47
C ASN A 101 -29.50 -28.45 -27.00
N GLY A 102 -29.04 -29.40 -26.17
CA GLY A 102 -28.71 -30.76 -26.56
C GLY A 102 -27.39 -30.90 -27.32
N ASP A 103 -26.55 -29.86 -27.30
CA ASP A 103 -25.24 -29.81 -27.99
C ASP A 103 -24.09 -30.34 -27.10
N ALA A 104 -24.35 -30.57 -25.81
CA ALA A 104 -23.34 -31.04 -24.86
C ALA A 104 -22.77 -32.42 -25.23
N VAL A 105 -21.46 -32.48 -25.44
CA VAL A 105 -20.74 -33.70 -25.85
C VAL A 105 -20.75 -34.77 -24.76
N ASN A 106 -20.67 -34.39 -23.48
CA ASN A 106 -20.70 -35.32 -22.36
C ASN A 106 -21.46 -34.76 -21.15
N VAL A 107 -22.78 -34.91 -21.15
CA VAL A 107 -23.64 -34.42 -20.06
C VAL A 107 -23.37 -35.10 -18.71
N LEU A 108 -22.76 -36.30 -18.71
CA LEU A 108 -22.46 -37.04 -17.49
C LEU A 108 -21.28 -36.43 -16.69
N ASP A 109 -20.41 -35.66 -17.34
CA ASP A 109 -19.27 -35.00 -16.69
C ASP A 109 -19.64 -33.66 -16.05
N ILE A 110 -20.81 -33.10 -16.40
CA ILE A 110 -21.24 -31.74 -16.01
C ILE A 110 -21.27 -31.55 -14.49
N PRO A 111 -21.79 -32.48 -13.66
CA PRO A 111 -21.71 -32.35 -12.20
C PRO A 111 -20.28 -32.26 -11.69
N GLY A 112 -19.36 -33.07 -12.26
CA GLY A 112 -17.95 -33.04 -11.87
C GLY A 112 -17.29 -31.72 -12.21
N ILE A 113 -17.57 -31.17 -13.40
CA ILE A 113 -17.07 -29.86 -13.84
C ILE A 113 -17.64 -28.74 -12.96
N ALA A 114 -18.94 -28.76 -12.68
CA ALA A 114 -19.58 -27.78 -11.80
C ALA A 114 -18.99 -27.82 -10.38
N GLY A 115 -18.69 -29.01 -9.86
CA GLY A 115 -18.01 -29.17 -8.57
C GLY A 115 -16.60 -28.56 -8.55
N GLN A 116 -15.81 -28.78 -9.60
CA GLN A 116 -14.46 -28.20 -9.71
C GLN A 116 -14.50 -26.67 -9.77
N PHE A 117 -15.40 -26.10 -10.56
CA PHE A 117 -15.54 -24.65 -10.66
C PHE A 117 -16.12 -24.02 -9.41
N ARG A 118 -17.06 -24.70 -8.73
CA ARG A 118 -17.53 -24.28 -7.41
C ARG A 118 -16.35 -24.19 -6.43
N ASP A 119 -15.54 -25.23 -6.37
CA ASP A 119 -14.39 -25.27 -5.46
C ASP A 119 -13.38 -24.17 -5.81
N GLN A 120 -13.18 -23.88 -7.09
CA GLN A 120 -12.37 -22.74 -7.54
C GLN A 120 -12.94 -21.40 -7.05
N VAL A 121 -14.25 -21.16 -7.15
CA VAL A 121 -14.89 -19.94 -6.63
C VAL A 121 -14.76 -19.85 -5.11
N VAL A 122 -14.93 -20.96 -4.40
CA VAL A 122 -14.72 -21.04 -2.94
C VAL A 122 -13.29 -20.67 -2.57
N ASP A 123 -12.29 -21.16 -3.31
CA ASP A 123 -10.88 -20.84 -3.08
C ASP A 123 -10.58 -19.36 -3.35
N LEU A 124 -11.14 -18.79 -4.43
CA LEU A 124 -11.00 -17.36 -4.75
C LEU A 124 -11.59 -16.48 -3.65
N LEU A 125 -12.78 -16.80 -3.15
CA LEU A 125 -13.42 -16.05 -2.07
C LEU A 125 -12.76 -16.30 -0.71
N ASN A 126 -11.94 -17.35 -0.58
CA ASN A 126 -11.08 -17.60 0.56
C ASN A 126 -9.64 -17.07 0.36
N SER A 127 -9.41 -16.20 -0.64
CA SER A 127 -8.11 -15.58 -0.87
C SER A 127 -7.64 -14.75 0.34
N LYS A 128 -6.32 -14.73 0.52
CA LYS A 128 -5.63 -14.06 1.62
C LYS A 128 -4.65 -13.03 1.12
N ASP A 129 -4.49 -11.97 1.91
CA ASP A 129 -3.32 -11.12 1.92
C ASP A 129 -2.54 -11.42 3.21
N ASN A 130 -1.35 -12.01 3.08
CA ASN A 130 -0.60 -12.62 4.18
C ASN A 130 -1.46 -13.61 4.99
N GLU A 131 -1.71 -13.34 6.27
CA GLU A 131 -2.49 -14.20 7.16
C GLU A 131 -3.99 -13.84 7.18
N ARG A 132 -4.38 -12.74 6.54
CA ARG A 132 -5.72 -12.16 6.64
C ARG A 132 -6.56 -12.44 5.40
N PHE A 133 -7.76 -12.97 5.60
CA PHE A 133 -8.72 -13.18 4.54
C PHE A 133 -9.27 -11.86 4.00
N LEU A 134 -9.46 -11.81 2.68
CA LEU A 134 -9.91 -10.62 1.99
C LEU A 134 -11.43 -10.42 2.13
N PHE A 135 -12.22 -11.48 1.96
CA PHE A 135 -13.67 -11.40 1.88
C PHE A 135 -14.41 -11.69 3.21
N ALA A 136 -13.70 -11.78 4.33
CA ALA A 136 -14.27 -12.12 5.66
C ALA A 136 -14.87 -10.91 6.41
N GLY A 137 -14.87 -9.73 5.80
CA GLY A 137 -15.22 -8.48 6.48
C GLY A 137 -14.18 -8.11 7.54
N GLY A 138 -14.65 -7.87 8.77
CA GLY A 138 -13.84 -7.56 9.95
C GLY A 138 -13.23 -8.79 10.63
N LYS A 139 -13.77 -10.00 10.38
CA LYS A 139 -13.22 -11.26 10.91
C LYS A 139 -12.07 -11.79 10.03
N THR A 140 -11.00 -11.03 9.88
CA THR A 140 -9.91 -11.35 8.94
C THR A 140 -9.20 -12.67 9.20
N ASP A 141 -9.33 -13.26 10.40
CA ASP A 141 -8.70 -14.52 10.78
C ASP A 141 -9.63 -15.74 10.60
N THR A 142 -10.89 -15.51 10.18
CA THR A 142 -11.88 -16.56 9.93
C THR A 142 -12.02 -16.80 8.43
N ARG A 143 -12.04 -18.07 8.03
CA ARG A 143 -12.24 -18.45 6.62
C ARG A 143 -13.61 -17.93 6.13
N PRO A 144 -13.68 -17.07 5.10
CA PRO A 144 -14.94 -16.48 4.65
C PRO A 144 -15.99 -17.49 4.21
N VAL A 145 -15.61 -18.47 3.40
CA VAL A 145 -16.54 -19.41 2.74
C VAL A 145 -16.26 -20.83 3.21
N ASN A 146 -17.29 -21.49 3.74
CA ASN A 146 -17.23 -22.88 4.17
C ASN A 146 -18.55 -23.61 3.85
N LEU A 147 -18.56 -24.37 2.75
CA LEU A 147 -19.73 -25.16 2.34
C LEU A 147 -19.95 -26.41 3.22
N GLY A 148 -18.94 -26.82 4.00
CA GLY A 148 -18.98 -28.02 4.85
C GLY A 148 -19.30 -27.74 6.32
N ASN A 149 -19.82 -26.56 6.66
CA ASN A 149 -20.04 -26.13 8.04
C ASN A 149 -21.31 -26.70 8.70
N GLY A 150 -22.15 -27.40 7.93
CA GLY A 150 -23.43 -27.95 8.40
C GLY A 150 -24.52 -26.91 8.63
N VAL A 151 -24.25 -25.63 8.35
CA VAL A 151 -25.23 -24.52 8.35
C VAL A 151 -25.69 -24.25 6.93
N TYR A 152 -24.74 -24.17 5.98
CA TYR A 152 -25.04 -24.14 4.56
C TYR A 152 -25.72 -25.44 4.17
N THR A 153 -26.95 -25.31 3.71
CA THR A 153 -27.70 -26.40 3.13
C THR A 153 -27.77 -26.14 1.64
N ALA A 154 -27.01 -26.92 0.88
CA ALA A 154 -27.12 -26.92 -0.56
C ALA A 154 -28.61 -27.03 -0.94
N PRO A 155 -29.13 -26.14 -1.80
CA PRO A 155 -30.53 -26.19 -2.15
C PRO A 155 -30.88 -27.58 -2.67
N ALA A 156 -31.84 -28.24 -2.02
CA ALA A 156 -32.37 -29.48 -2.54
C ALA A 156 -33.04 -29.17 -3.90
N PRO A 157 -32.73 -29.91 -4.98
CA PRO A 157 -33.47 -29.77 -6.23
C PRO A 157 -34.92 -30.20 -5.96
N PRO A 158 -35.94 -29.33 -6.07
CA PRO A 158 -36.59 -29.07 -7.37
C PRO A 158 -37.26 -27.67 -7.44
N PRO A 159 -37.76 -27.25 -8.60
CA PRO A 159 -37.40 -25.91 -9.15
C PRO A 159 -36.96 -24.90 -8.06
N PHE A 160 -35.66 -24.84 -7.72
CA PHE A 160 -35.04 -24.02 -6.66
C PHE A 160 -35.98 -23.35 -5.63
N ASP A 161 -36.77 -24.15 -4.89
CA ASP A 161 -37.78 -23.64 -3.94
C ASP A 161 -37.15 -23.02 -2.66
N ALA A 162 -35.82 -23.09 -2.51
CA ALA A 162 -35.09 -22.45 -1.41
C ALA A 162 -34.58 -21.06 -1.85
N GLY A 163 -34.98 -20.03 -1.09
CA GLY A 163 -34.40 -18.69 -1.20
C GLY A 163 -32.89 -18.67 -0.98
N PRO A 164 -32.24 -17.50 -1.10
CA PRO A 164 -30.78 -17.39 -0.96
C PRO A 164 -30.29 -17.94 0.40
N ASP A 165 -29.24 -18.77 0.39
CA ASP A 165 -28.62 -19.36 1.58
C ASP A 165 -27.18 -18.83 1.76
N THR A 166 -27.05 -17.77 2.56
CA THR A 166 -25.75 -17.21 2.94
C THR A 166 -25.08 -17.97 4.10
N GLY A 167 -25.59 -19.13 4.51
CA GLY A 167 -25.09 -19.94 5.62
C GLY A 167 -23.67 -20.46 5.42
N TYR A 168 -23.14 -20.42 4.19
CA TYR A 168 -21.72 -20.73 3.93
C TYR A 168 -20.77 -19.65 4.43
N TYR A 169 -21.27 -18.43 4.67
CA TYR A 169 -20.44 -17.29 5.03
C TYR A 169 -20.17 -17.26 6.54
N GLU A 170 -18.90 -17.40 6.93
CA GLU A 170 -18.48 -17.40 8.35
C GLU A 170 -17.91 -16.06 8.82
N GLY A 171 -17.83 -15.06 7.94
CA GLY A 171 -17.33 -13.72 8.21
C GLY A 171 -18.30 -12.83 9.01
N ASP A 172 -18.20 -11.52 8.81
CA ASP A 172 -19.15 -10.54 9.35
C ASP A 172 -19.53 -9.47 8.31
N ALA A 173 -20.50 -8.63 8.64
CA ALA A 173 -20.98 -7.57 7.74
C ALA A 173 -20.11 -6.30 7.75
N THR A 174 -18.92 -6.33 8.35
CA THR A 174 -18.05 -5.15 8.48
C THR A 174 -17.31 -4.92 7.17
N ILE A 175 -17.53 -3.76 6.54
CA ILE A 175 -16.70 -3.29 5.44
C ILE A 175 -15.45 -2.63 6.00
N ASN A 176 -14.29 -3.06 5.51
CA ASN A 176 -13.01 -2.56 5.98
C ASN A 176 -12.83 -1.09 5.57
N THR A 177 -12.16 -0.32 6.42
CA THR A 177 -11.89 1.09 6.14
C THR A 177 -10.41 1.38 6.23
N VAL A 178 -9.89 2.19 5.31
CA VAL A 178 -8.52 2.69 5.38
C VAL A 178 -8.53 4.20 5.59
N ARG A 179 -7.74 4.67 6.56
CA ARG A 179 -7.50 6.10 6.75
C ARG A 179 -6.36 6.53 5.84
N ILE A 180 -6.69 7.31 4.82
CA ILE A 180 -5.75 7.76 3.79
C ILE A 180 -5.47 9.26 3.85
N ASP A 181 -6.15 9.99 4.73
CA ASP A 181 -5.84 11.38 5.08
C ASP A 181 -6.37 11.71 6.48
N ASP A 182 -6.11 12.91 6.98
CA ASP A 182 -6.59 13.40 8.27
C ASP A 182 -8.09 13.30 8.43
N ASN A 183 -8.83 13.70 7.40
CA ASN A 183 -10.29 13.78 7.41
C ASN A 183 -10.91 12.84 6.36
N PHE A 184 -10.13 11.91 5.81
CA PHE A 184 -10.58 11.05 4.73
C PHE A 184 -10.32 9.58 5.05
N THR A 185 -11.42 8.84 5.20
CA THR A 185 -11.42 7.40 5.41
C THR A 185 -12.29 6.79 4.32
N VAL A 186 -11.73 5.82 3.60
CA VAL A 186 -12.38 5.17 2.48
C VAL A 186 -12.81 3.78 2.93
N PRO A 187 -14.12 3.46 2.93
CA PRO A 187 -14.56 2.07 2.99
C PRO A 187 -14.11 1.38 1.70
N TYR A 188 -13.59 0.16 1.81
CA TYR A 188 -13.09 -0.57 0.66
C TYR A 188 -13.38 -2.07 0.79
N GLY A 189 -13.56 -2.69 -0.37
CA GLY A 189 -13.70 -4.13 -0.52
C GLY A 189 -15.12 -4.66 -0.43
N VAL A 190 -15.24 -5.97 -0.62
CA VAL A 190 -16.51 -6.71 -0.70
C VAL A 190 -16.43 -7.95 0.18
N ILE A 191 -17.58 -8.38 0.71
CA ILE A 191 -17.69 -9.60 1.52
C ILE A 191 -18.20 -10.78 0.69
N ALA A 192 -17.80 -12.00 1.05
CA ALA A 192 -18.16 -13.20 0.31
C ALA A 192 -19.67 -13.54 0.36
N SER A 193 -20.45 -12.88 1.22
CA SER A 193 -21.91 -13.00 1.27
C SER A 193 -22.64 -12.09 0.28
N ALA A 194 -21.94 -11.42 -0.65
CA ALA A 194 -22.60 -10.64 -1.68
C ALA A 194 -23.51 -11.53 -2.54
N ASP A 195 -24.69 -11.02 -2.91
CA ASP A 195 -25.74 -11.76 -3.63
C ASP A 195 -25.21 -12.41 -4.93
N ALA A 196 -24.35 -11.71 -5.68
CA ALA A 196 -23.75 -12.25 -6.89
C ALA A 196 -22.90 -13.51 -6.63
N PHE A 197 -22.11 -13.54 -5.55
CA PHE A 197 -21.29 -14.71 -5.20
C PHE A 197 -22.15 -15.87 -4.72
N GLU A 198 -23.19 -15.58 -3.93
CA GLU A 198 -24.15 -16.58 -3.46
C GLU A 198 -24.78 -17.29 -4.65
N ARG A 199 -25.26 -16.54 -5.65
CA ARG A 199 -25.90 -17.11 -6.85
C ARG A 199 -24.97 -18.00 -7.65
N VAL A 200 -23.70 -17.59 -7.81
CA VAL A 200 -22.70 -18.42 -8.48
C VAL A 200 -22.48 -19.71 -7.70
N ILE A 201 -22.16 -19.63 -6.41
CA ILE A 201 -21.93 -20.82 -5.56
C ILE A 201 -23.15 -21.74 -5.61
N ARG A 202 -24.34 -21.18 -5.41
CA ARG A 202 -25.61 -21.89 -5.38
C ARG A 202 -25.88 -22.62 -6.70
N SER A 203 -25.72 -21.94 -7.84
CA SER A 203 -25.93 -22.54 -9.16
C SER A 203 -24.97 -23.70 -9.43
N LEU A 204 -23.69 -23.56 -9.08
CA LEU A 204 -22.68 -24.58 -9.32
C LEU A 204 -22.83 -25.77 -8.38
N ASP A 205 -23.11 -25.51 -7.10
CA ASP A 205 -23.27 -26.55 -6.09
C ASP A 205 -24.50 -27.41 -6.35
N ASN A 206 -25.61 -26.81 -6.80
CA ASN A 206 -26.81 -27.54 -7.19
C ASN A 206 -26.53 -28.53 -8.32
N ILE A 207 -25.85 -28.08 -9.39
CA ILE A 207 -25.52 -28.95 -10.52
C ILE A 207 -24.47 -30.00 -10.12
N ALA A 208 -23.53 -29.68 -9.25
CA ALA A 208 -22.52 -30.60 -8.77
C ALA A 208 -23.08 -31.78 -7.96
N GLN A 209 -24.24 -31.60 -7.33
CA GLN A 209 -24.92 -32.63 -6.54
C GLN A 209 -25.92 -33.47 -7.34
N MET A 210 -26.14 -33.12 -8.61
CA MET A 210 -27.03 -33.86 -9.49
C MET A 210 -26.35 -35.11 -10.08
N THR A 211 -27.19 -36.06 -10.47
CA THR A 211 -26.80 -37.17 -11.35
C THR A 211 -27.63 -37.05 -12.62
N PHE A 212 -26.98 -36.83 -13.76
CA PHE A 212 -27.66 -36.71 -15.06
C PHE A 212 -27.87 -38.06 -15.72
N THR A 213 -28.97 -38.20 -16.46
CA THR A 213 -29.12 -39.25 -17.46
C THR A 213 -28.62 -38.80 -18.83
N SER A 214 -28.36 -39.76 -19.72
CA SER A 214 -28.05 -39.50 -21.13
C SER A 214 -29.06 -40.25 -22.01
N PRO A 215 -30.01 -39.57 -22.68
CA PRO A 215 -30.23 -38.12 -22.68
C PRO A 215 -30.79 -37.58 -21.35
N PRO A 216 -30.65 -36.27 -21.04
CA PRO A 216 -31.21 -35.67 -19.83
C PRO A 216 -32.74 -35.71 -19.78
N THR A 217 -33.30 -35.86 -18.59
CA THR A 217 -34.75 -35.78 -18.38
C THR A 217 -35.25 -34.34 -18.34
N ALA A 218 -36.55 -34.13 -18.55
CA ALA A 218 -37.16 -32.80 -18.44
C ALA A 218 -36.97 -32.16 -17.05
N ALA A 219 -36.92 -32.97 -15.99
CA ALA A 219 -36.67 -32.49 -14.63
C ALA A 219 -35.22 -32.02 -14.46
N GLU A 220 -34.26 -32.73 -15.04
CA GLU A 220 -32.84 -32.34 -15.01
C GLU A 220 -32.61 -31.04 -15.79
N LEU A 221 -33.21 -30.90 -16.97
CA LEU A 221 -33.13 -29.68 -17.76
C LEU A 221 -33.77 -28.47 -17.06
N ALA A 222 -34.86 -28.67 -16.30
CA ALA A 222 -35.45 -27.59 -15.50
C ALA A 222 -34.51 -27.06 -14.40
N VAL A 223 -33.67 -27.93 -13.82
CA VAL A 223 -32.65 -27.50 -12.86
C VAL A 223 -31.53 -26.73 -13.56
N VAL A 224 -31.09 -27.19 -14.74
CA VAL A 224 -30.12 -26.47 -15.58
C VAL A 224 -30.63 -25.09 -15.98
N ASP A 225 -31.90 -24.95 -16.36
CA ASP A 225 -32.52 -23.66 -16.67
C ASP A 225 -32.52 -22.71 -15.49
N SER A 226 -32.86 -23.24 -14.33
CA SER A 226 -32.87 -22.45 -13.12
C SER A 226 -31.44 -22.00 -12.79
N ALA A 227 -30.42 -22.85 -12.98
CA ALA A 227 -29.02 -22.50 -12.75
C ALA A 227 -28.54 -21.41 -13.72
N ILE A 228 -28.94 -21.50 -14.99
CA ILE A 228 -28.68 -20.45 -15.99
C ILE A 228 -29.33 -19.12 -15.57
N ALA A 229 -30.56 -19.15 -15.05
CA ALA A 229 -31.25 -17.95 -14.59
C ALA A 229 -30.52 -17.28 -13.42
N GLU A 230 -30.01 -18.06 -12.46
CA GLU A 230 -29.22 -17.55 -11.34
C GLU A 230 -27.87 -16.97 -11.78
N LEU A 231 -27.16 -17.66 -12.68
CA LEU A 231 -25.91 -17.15 -13.26
C LEU A 231 -26.15 -15.86 -14.06
N ASN A 232 -27.23 -15.78 -14.83
CA ASN A 232 -27.60 -14.56 -15.54
C ASN A 232 -27.85 -13.40 -14.58
N GLN A 233 -28.52 -13.63 -13.44
CA GLN A 233 -28.69 -12.57 -12.45
C GLN A 233 -27.38 -12.14 -11.79
N ALA A 234 -26.39 -13.04 -11.68
CA ALA A 234 -25.07 -12.71 -11.14
C ALA A 234 -24.19 -11.92 -12.12
N ILE A 235 -24.28 -12.19 -13.44
CA ILE A 235 -23.35 -11.63 -14.45
C ILE A 235 -23.97 -10.60 -15.40
N GLU A 236 -25.29 -10.56 -15.53
CA GLU A 236 -26.00 -9.62 -16.40
C GLU A 236 -26.84 -8.66 -15.56
N ASN A 237 -26.72 -7.36 -15.86
CA ASN A 237 -27.43 -6.32 -15.14
C ASN A 237 -28.95 -6.50 -15.31
N ASN A 238 -29.62 -6.81 -14.21
CA ASN A 238 -31.08 -6.97 -14.14
C ASN A 238 -31.79 -5.77 -13.49
N GLY A 239 -31.03 -4.73 -13.08
CA GLY A 239 -31.53 -3.53 -12.43
C GLY A 239 -32.03 -3.72 -10.99
N VAL A 240 -31.84 -4.90 -10.39
CA VAL A 240 -32.33 -5.25 -9.05
C VAL A 240 -31.18 -5.52 -8.09
N ASN A 241 -30.24 -6.39 -8.45
CA ASN A 241 -29.12 -6.78 -7.59
C ASN A 241 -27.78 -6.42 -8.26
N PRO A 242 -26.75 -6.01 -7.49
CA PRO A 242 -25.41 -5.79 -8.02
C PRO A 242 -24.86 -7.07 -8.65
N THR A 243 -24.36 -6.95 -9.87
CA THR A 243 -23.67 -8.04 -10.58
C THR A 243 -22.22 -8.18 -10.12
N ILE A 244 -21.54 -9.26 -10.50
CA ILE A 244 -20.10 -9.43 -10.29
C ILE A 244 -19.32 -8.28 -10.96
N GLN A 245 -19.77 -7.84 -12.14
CA GLN A 245 -19.15 -6.72 -12.85
C GLN A 245 -19.38 -5.37 -12.14
N ASP A 246 -20.52 -5.19 -11.47
CA ASP A 246 -20.76 -4.00 -10.65
C ASP A 246 -19.84 -3.97 -9.43
N ILE A 247 -19.63 -5.13 -8.78
CA ILE A 247 -18.66 -5.29 -7.68
C ILE A 247 -17.23 -4.97 -8.16
N ALA A 248 -16.82 -5.51 -9.31
CA ALA A 248 -15.51 -5.21 -9.90
C ALA A 248 -15.37 -3.71 -10.23
N SER A 249 -16.44 -3.09 -10.73
CA SER A 249 -16.47 -1.66 -11.03
C SER A 249 -16.35 -0.81 -9.77
N GLU A 250 -17.03 -1.17 -8.68
CA GLU A 250 -16.90 -0.50 -7.38
C GLU A 250 -15.47 -0.58 -6.83
N ILE A 251 -14.86 -1.77 -6.86
CA ILE A 251 -13.46 -1.97 -6.48
C ILE A 251 -12.53 -1.10 -7.34
N ALA A 252 -12.75 -1.05 -8.67
CA ALA A 252 -11.95 -0.22 -9.56
C ALA A 252 -12.13 1.29 -9.30
N LEU A 253 -13.32 1.73 -8.90
CA LEU A 253 -13.55 3.13 -8.50
C LEU A 253 -12.79 3.46 -7.20
N ASP A 254 -12.81 2.55 -6.22
CA ASP A 254 -12.05 2.68 -4.98
C ASP A 254 -10.54 2.76 -5.26
N GLN A 255 -10.03 1.92 -6.16
CA GLN A 255 -8.63 1.97 -6.60
C GLN A 255 -8.27 3.31 -7.23
N ASN A 256 -9.13 3.85 -8.10
CA ASN A 256 -8.88 5.15 -8.73
C ASN A 256 -8.90 6.30 -7.69
N LEU A 257 -9.83 6.24 -6.72
CA LEU A 257 -9.91 7.21 -5.63
C LEU A 257 -8.65 7.17 -4.77
N ILE A 258 -8.23 5.99 -4.34
CA ILE A 258 -7.04 5.79 -3.51
C ILE A 258 -5.77 6.19 -4.28
N GLY A 259 -5.65 5.79 -5.55
CA GLY A 259 -4.52 6.14 -6.41
C GLY A 259 -4.39 7.65 -6.64
N SER A 260 -5.52 8.38 -6.75
CA SER A 260 -5.52 9.84 -6.81
C SER A 260 -4.96 10.47 -5.52
N GLN A 261 -5.34 9.93 -4.35
CA GLN A 261 -4.82 10.41 -3.07
C GLN A 261 -3.34 10.06 -2.88
N ARG A 262 -2.91 8.88 -3.35
CA ARG A 262 -1.49 8.50 -3.37
C ARG A 262 -0.65 9.53 -4.13
N ALA A 263 -1.05 9.87 -5.35
CA ALA A 263 -0.33 10.85 -6.17
C ALA A 263 -0.23 12.24 -5.51
N ARG A 264 -1.28 12.64 -4.77
CA ARG A 264 -1.26 13.86 -3.97
C ARG A 264 -0.26 13.77 -2.81
N HIS A 265 -0.27 12.66 -2.06
CA HIS A 265 0.68 12.46 -0.96
C HIS A 265 2.12 12.33 -1.44
N ASP A 266 2.39 11.70 -2.57
CA ASP A 266 3.71 11.66 -3.19
C ASP A 266 4.21 13.07 -3.53
N SER A 267 3.32 13.92 -4.06
CA SER A 267 3.66 15.33 -4.35
C SER A 267 3.98 16.12 -3.07
N VAL A 268 3.21 15.89 -1.99
CA VAL A 268 3.44 16.50 -0.68
C VAL A 268 4.75 16.00 -0.06
N LYS A 269 5.03 14.68 -0.16
CA LYS A 269 6.27 14.07 0.29
C LYS A 269 7.48 14.72 -0.38
N VAL A 270 7.50 14.79 -1.71
CA VAL A 270 8.60 15.44 -2.45
C VAL A 270 8.75 16.91 -2.08
N PHE A 271 7.64 17.64 -1.89
CA PHE A 271 7.69 19.03 -1.42
C PHE A 271 8.32 19.16 -0.04
N LEU A 272 7.94 18.30 0.91
CA LEU A 272 8.47 18.31 2.28
C LEU A 272 9.94 17.87 2.32
N GLU A 273 10.32 16.85 1.55
CA GLU A 273 11.72 16.42 1.40
C GLU A 273 12.61 17.55 0.87
N ASN A 274 12.15 18.27 -0.16
CA ASN A 274 12.87 19.43 -0.68
C ASN A 274 12.99 20.54 0.37
N LYS A 275 11.92 20.83 1.12
CA LYS A 275 11.96 21.83 2.20
C LYS A 275 12.93 21.44 3.32
N ILE A 276 12.96 20.17 3.69
CA ILE A 276 13.91 19.65 4.68
C ILE A 276 15.33 19.77 4.14
N ALA A 277 15.56 19.41 2.87
CA ALA A 277 16.85 19.52 2.21
C ALA A 277 17.34 20.98 2.14
N ASP A 278 16.50 21.94 1.77
CA ASP A 278 16.84 23.37 1.70
C ASP A 278 17.31 23.91 3.06
N ILE A 279 16.70 23.44 4.15
CA ILE A 279 17.04 23.86 5.51
C ILE A 279 18.30 23.14 6.00
N GLU A 280 18.37 21.82 5.84
CA GLU A 280 19.40 20.98 6.46
C GLU A 280 20.67 20.81 5.64
N ASN A 281 20.61 20.80 4.31
CA ASN A 281 21.74 20.37 3.49
C ASN A 281 22.67 21.53 3.14
N VAL A 282 23.98 21.28 3.21
CA VAL A 282 25.00 22.24 2.78
C VAL A 282 25.28 22.05 1.28
N ASN A 283 25.67 23.13 0.60
CA ASN A 283 26.25 23.00 -0.74
C ASN A 283 27.63 22.35 -0.61
N THR A 284 27.74 21.07 -0.96
CA THR A 284 28.96 20.29 -0.77
C THR A 284 30.14 20.84 -1.57
N ALA A 285 29.91 21.39 -2.76
CA ALA A 285 30.96 21.98 -3.58
C ALA A 285 31.54 23.25 -2.93
N GLU A 286 30.67 24.10 -2.40
CA GLU A 286 31.06 25.30 -1.66
C GLU A 286 31.75 24.94 -0.34
N ALA A 287 31.22 23.96 0.41
CA ALA A 287 31.80 23.49 1.66
C ALA A 287 33.20 22.90 1.46
N VAL A 288 33.45 22.15 0.39
CA VAL A 288 34.79 21.63 0.06
C VAL A 288 35.74 22.76 -0.32
N ALA A 289 35.30 23.74 -1.10
CA ALA A 289 36.12 24.91 -1.42
C ALA A 289 36.50 25.71 -0.17
N GLN A 290 35.52 25.93 0.72
CA GLN A 290 35.70 26.58 2.01
C GLN A 290 36.65 25.81 2.91
N LEU A 291 36.52 24.48 2.97
CA LEU A 291 37.40 23.60 3.76
C LEU A 291 38.86 23.74 3.32
N ASN A 292 39.12 23.71 2.01
CA ASN A 292 40.48 23.87 1.48
C ASN A 292 41.05 25.25 1.81
N PHE A 293 40.24 26.31 1.72
CA PHE A 293 40.64 27.66 2.09
C PHE A 293 40.97 27.77 3.59
N GLU A 294 40.18 27.15 4.45
CA GLU A 294 40.40 27.13 5.91
C GLU A 294 41.65 26.33 6.30
N GLN A 295 41.95 25.24 5.58
CA GLN A 295 43.21 24.49 5.75
C GLN A 295 44.42 25.38 5.45
N VAL A 296 44.40 26.10 4.33
CA VAL A 296 45.48 27.02 3.94
C VAL A 296 45.62 28.17 4.96
N GLN A 297 44.51 28.71 5.45
CA GLN A 297 44.54 29.74 6.51
C GLN A 297 45.14 29.22 7.81
N LEU A 298 44.83 27.99 8.20
CA LEU A 298 45.36 27.38 9.42
C LEU A 298 46.88 27.18 9.31
N GLU A 299 47.37 26.68 8.18
CA GLU A 299 48.81 26.56 7.89
C GLU A 299 49.52 27.92 7.95
N ALA A 300 48.95 28.95 7.32
CA ALA A 300 49.48 30.31 7.36
C ALA A 300 49.52 30.88 8.78
N SER A 301 48.50 30.58 9.60
CA SER A 301 48.44 31.01 11.01
C SER A 301 49.55 30.36 11.84
N TYR A 302 49.83 29.07 11.64
CA TYR A 302 50.97 28.40 12.30
C TYR A 302 52.32 28.98 11.89
N GLN A 303 52.51 29.30 10.61
CA GLN A 303 53.72 29.97 10.15
C GLN A 303 53.89 31.36 10.78
N ALA A 304 52.79 32.13 10.92
CA ALA A 304 52.81 33.43 11.58
C ALA A 304 53.14 33.32 13.07
N ILE A 305 52.56 32.34 13.80
CA ILE A 305 52.91 32.05 15.20
C ILE A 305 54.40 31.74 15.34
N SER A 306 54.93 30.88 14.48
CA SER A 306 56.36 30.51 14.50
C SER A 306 57.26 31.73 14.28
N ARG A 307 56.92 32.63 13.34
CA ARG A 307 57.65 33.89 13.13
C ARG A 307 57.59 34.85 14.31
N ILE A 308 56.45 34.96 15.00
CA ILE A 308 56.32 35.80 16.20
C ILE A 308 57.17 35.23 17.35
N GLN A 309 57.20 33.90 17.51
CA GLN A 309 58.04 33.24 18.52
C GLN A 309 59.53 33.46 18.25
N THR A 310 60.01 33.34 17.01
CA THR A 310 61.43 33.55 16.66
C THR A 310 61.88 35.02 16.78
N LEU A 311 61.01 35.98 16.42
CA LEU A 311 61.30 37.42 16.61
C LEU A 311 61.36 37.83 18.08
N SER A 312 60.56 37.20 18.95
CA SER A 312 60.60 37.44 20.40
C SER A 312 61.90 36.93 21.04
N LEU A 313 62.50 35.87 20.48
CA LEU A 313 63.77 35.28 20.96
C LEU A 313 64.99 36.09 20.50
N ASN A 314 65.04 36.51 19.23
CA ASN A 314 66.15 37.31 18.70
C ASN A 314 66.19 38.76 19.23
N ALA A 315 65.11 39.25 19.86
CA ALA A 315 65.12 40.51 20.58
C ALA A 315 65.66 40.38 22.02
N PHE A 316 65.99 39.16 22.46
CA PHE A 316 66.42 38.84 23.82
C PHE A 316 67.87 38.34 23.93
N LEU A 317 68.50 38.00 22.80
CA LEU A 317 69.93 37.70 22.67
C LEU A 317 70.66 38.94 22.11
#